data_AF-A0A3N5IM94-F1
#
_entry.id   AF-A0A3N5IM94-F1
#
_cell.length_a   1.000
_cell.length_b   1.000
_cell.length_c   1.000
_cell.angle_alpha   90.00
_cell.angle_beta   90.00
_cell.angle_gamma   90.00
#
_symmetry.space_group_name_H-M   'P 1'
#
loop_
_entity.id
_entity.type
_entity.pdbx_description
1 polymer ?
#
loop_
_entity_poly.entity_id
_entity_poly.type
_entity_poly.pdbx_seq_one_letter_code
_entity_poly.pdbx_strand_id
1 'polypeptide(L)'
;MERGQALGDLARPPGLGRAGRVDGDERSRSGARLRADRARLRPLGRARGGSHRAAGDGAAGAARRPRGQAPGPAQRHLQEAVTARRLTVIATGPSGPPEELDPLRTAGHEVVIGRPLDMPGRKAYSESDLIEQVRAADVLLASHLERVTPAVMEHAEHLGLVIVPFIGVDKIDVPAATRLGVLVANSPTKENFIAVAEATIGLILMLLKRVKRGESRLRAGEWARREDRGDFLFGKTVGIVGLGRIGTHVARRLAPWDVRLIAADPYVSADKATALGVAPVDLPTLLTEADIVTLHATLTDETRGFIGEKELRRMKPTA
;
A
#
# COMPACT_ATOMS: atom_id res chain seq x y z
N MET A 1 16.04 68.24 -14.15
CA MET A 1 14.89 68.48 -15.05
C MET A 1 14.80 67.30 -15.99
N GLU A 2 13.57 66.86 -16.25
CA GLU A 2 13.11 65.66 -17.00
C GLU A 2 13.08 64.29 -16.30
N ARG A 3 12.04 63.53 -16.71
CA ARG A 3 11.55 62.18 -16.35
C ARG A 3 10.58 62.15 -15.15
N GLY A 4 9.38 61.56 -15.20
CA GLY A 4 8.67 60.77 -16.21
C GLY A 4 7.48 60.03 -15.54
N GLN A 5 6.34 60.03 -16.21
CA GLN A 5 5.05 59.33 -15.98
C GLN A 5 5.18 57.82 -15.65
N ALA A 6 4.22 57.03 -15.14
CA ALA A 6 2.81 57.14 -14.74
C ALA A 6 2.46 55.87 -13.89
N LEU A 7 1.46 55.96 -13.01
CA LEU A 7 0.76 54.82 -12.39
C LEU A 7 -0.73 54.96 -12.72
N GLY A 8 -1.29 53.93 -13.37
CA GLY A 8 -2.68 53.86 -13.79
C GLY A 8 -3.48 52.81 -13.00
N ASP A 9 -4.56 53.31 -12.40
CA ASP A 9 -5.82 52.74 -11.92
C ASP A 9 -6.14 51.24 -12.04
N LEU A 10 -6.48 50.64 -10.90
CA LEU A 10 -7.24 49.39 -10.76
C LEU A 10 -8.73 49.70 -10.56
N ALA A 11 -9.55 49.29 -11.53
CA ALA A 11 -11.00 49.41 -11.53
C ALA A 11 -11.68 48.39 -10.57
N ARG A 12 -12.66 48.89 -9.79
CA ARG A 12 -13.65 48.09 -9.04
C ARG A 12 -14.88 47.80 -9.91
N PRO A 13 -15.52 46.63 -9.82
CA PRO A 13 -16.82 46.39 -10.46
C PRO A 13 -18.01 46.87 -9.59
N PRO A 14 -19.15 47.26 -10.19
CA PRO A 14 -20.28 47.88 -9.48
C PRO A 14 -21.44 46.91 -9.16
N GLY A 15 -22.21 47.26 -8.13
CA GLY A 15 -23.68 47.19 -8.16
C GLY A 15 -24.38 45.93 -7.60
N LEU A 16 -24.68 45.93 -6.30
CA LEU A 16 -25.72 45.09 -5.69
C LEU A 16 -27.11 45.73 -5.92
N GLY A 17 -27.91 45.09 -6.78
CA GLY A 17 -29.31 45.43 -7.05
C GLY A 17 -30.27 44.76 -6.05
N ARG A 18 -31.33 45.50 -5.72
CA ARG A 18 -32.32 45.25 -4.65
C ARG A 18 -33.08 43.92 -4.76
N ALA A 19 -33.39 43.37 -3.59
CA ALA A 19 -34.34 42.28 -3.36
C ALA A 19 -35.77 42.66 -3.80
N GLY A 20 -36.34 41.86 -4.71
CA GLY A 20 -37.77 41.86 -5.02
C GLY A 20 -38.45 40.68 -4.32
N ARG A 21 -39.50 40.98 -3.54
CA ARG A 21 -40.47 39.99 -3.06
C ARG A 21 -41.33 39.54 -4.24
N VAL A 22 -41.62 38.25 -4.33
CA VAL A 22 -42.77 37.72 -5.08
C VAL A 22 -43.43 36.67 -4.19
N ASP A 23 -44.60 37.01 -3.66
CA ASP A 23 -45.62 36.05 -3.26
C ASP A 23 -46.42 35.65 -4.51
N GLY A 24 -46.76 34.38 -4.65
CA GLY A 24 -47.55 33.89 -5.78
C GLY A 24 -47.69 32.37 -5.81
N ASP A 25 -48.75 31.90 -5.18
CA ASP A 25 -49.28 30.54 -5.10
C ASP A 25 -49.57 29.95 -6.50
N GLU A 26 -49.04 28.77 -6.83
CA GLU A 26 -49.66 27.89 -7.82
C GLU A 26 -49.28 26.41 -7.63
N ARG A 27 -50.33 25.59 -7.56
CA ARG A 27 -50.30 24.16 -7.26
C ARG A 27 -49.95 23.37 -8.50
N SER A 28 -49.07 22.36 -8.37
CA SER A 28 -49.17 21.16 -9.20
C SER A 28 -48.67 19.92 -8.46
N ARG A 29 -49.48 18.87 -8.56
CA ARG A 29 -49.44 17.60 -7.83
C ARG A 29 -48.59 16.58 -8.58
N SER A 30 -47.71 15.89 -7.88
CA SER A 30 -47.49 14.42 -7.90
C SER A 30 -46.26 14.15 -7.02
N GLY A 31 -46.18 13.17 -6.12
CA GLY A 31 -46.92 11.93 -6.01
C GLY A 31 -45.92 10.78 -5.77
N ALA A 32 -45.15 10.82 -4.69
CA ALA A 32 -44.41 9.65 -4.20
C ALA A 32 -44.28 9.73 -2.67
N ARG A 33 -45.21 9.06 -1.98
CA ARG A 33 -45.23 8.92 -0.53
C ARG A 33 -44.28 7.79 -0.14
N LEU A 34 -43.15 8.09 0.48
CA LEU A 34 -42.43 7.11 1.31
C LEU A 34 -42.99 7.25 2.73
N ARG A 35 -43.88 6.32 3.09
CA ARG A 35 -44.37 6.18 4.46
C ARG A 35 -43.23 5.66 5.33
N ALA A 36 -42.97 6.38 6.41
CA ALA A 36 -42.13 5.96 7.50
C ALA A 36 -42.83 4.86 8.30
N ASP A 37 -42.26 3.65 8.33
CA ASP A 37 -42.65 2.63 9.29
C ASP A 37 -41.95 2.88 10.62
N ARG A 38 -42.66 3.62 11.49
CA ARG A 38 -42.41 3.62 12.94
C ARG A 38 -43.16 2.44 13.56
N ALA A 39 -42.53 1.26 13.57
CA ALA A 39 -42.97 0.12 14.36
C ALA A 39 -42.24 0.10 15.72
N ARG A 40 -42.95 0.66 16.69
CA ARG A 40 -42.94 0.48 18.15
C ARG A 40 -41.98 -0.59 18.72
N LEU A 41 -41.00 -0.10 19.47
CA LEU A 41 -40.34 -0.82 20.56
C LEU A 41 -41.38 -1.24 21.62
N ARG A 42 -41.33 -2.50 22.06
CA ARG A 42 -41.91 -2.94 23.34
C ARG A 42 -40.86 -3.72 24.14
N PRO A 43 -40.80 -3.51 25.47
CA PRO A 43 -39.75 -4.08 26.32
C PRO A 43 -40.15 -5.48 26.79
N LEU A 44 -39.21 -6.42 26.80
CA LEU A 44 -39.34 -7.67 27.55
C LEU A 44 -38.53 -7.57 28.83
N GLY A 45 -39.24 -7.67 29.95
CA GLY A 45 -38.69 -7.62 31.29
C GLY A 45 -38.17 -8.96 31.77
N ARG A 46 -37.11 -8.86 32.59
CA ARG A 46 -36.75 -9.67 33.77
C ARG A 46 -37.06 -11.17 33.77
N ALA A 47 -35.98 -11.95 33.71
CA ALA A 47 -35.81 -13.13 34.57
C ALA A 47 -34.52 -12.98 35.41
N ARG A 48 -34.70 -12.99 36.74
CA ARG A 48 -33.69 -13.36 37.75
C ARG A 48 -33.42 -14.86 37.58
N GLY A 49 -32.28 -15.47 37.89
CA GLY A 49 -31.00 -15.09 38.48
C GLY A 49 -30.16 -16.39 38.52
N GLY A 50 -28.83 -16.28 38.52
CA GLY A 50 -27.95 -17.44 38.58
C GLY A 50 -26.49 -17.00 38.48
N SER A 51 -25.85 -16.94 39.64
CA SER A 51 -24.50 -16.47 39.93
C SER A 51 -23.38 -17.07 39.07
N HIS A 52 -22.41 -16.25 38.63
CA HIS A 52 -20.98 -16.53 38.85
C HIS A 52 -20.18 -15.21 38.84
N ARG A 53 -19.13 -15.21 39.65
CA ARG A 53 -18.46 -14.08 40.28
C ARG A 53 -17.67 -13.19 39.30
N ALA A 54 -17.69 -11.90 39.61
CA ALA A 54 -16.81 -10.88 39.06
C ALA A 54 -15.40 -10.95 39.67
N ALA A 55 -14.39 -10.85 38.81
CA ALA A 55 -13.02 -10.41 39.06
C ALA A 55 -12.49 -10.04 37.67
N GLY A 56 -11.85 -8.91 37.40
CA GLY A 56 -11.32 -7.78 38.15
C GLY A 56 -10.48 -7.03 37.11
N ASP A 57 -10.47 -5.71 37.16
CA ASP A 57 -9.68 -4.86 36.27
C ASP A 57 -8.22 -5.32 36.23
N GLY A 58 -7.73 -5.63 35.02
CA GLY A 58 -6.37 -6.04 34.76
C GLY A 58 -5.84 -5.31 33.54
N ALA A 59 -5.07 -4.25 33.78
CA ALA A 59 -4.24 -3.59 32.79
C ALA A 59 -3.50 -4.62 31.93
N ALA A 60 -3.66 -4.54 30.61
CA ALA A 60 -2.90 -5.36 29.68
C ALA A 60 -1.42 -4.95 29.76
N GLY A 61 -0.68 -5.65 30.60
CA GLY A 61 0.77 -5.52 30.74
C GLY A 61 1.45 -5.76 29.40
N ALA A 62 2.44 -4.92 29.11
CA ALA A 62 3.39 -5.12 28.03
C ALA A 62 3.93 -6.56 28.08
N ALA A 63 3.54 -7.38 27.10
CA ALA A 63 4.14 -8.69 26.91
C ALA A 63 5.63 -8.49 26.64
N ARG A 64 6.46 -8.78 27.65
CA ARG A 64 7.92 -8.85 27.49
C ARG A 64 8.20 -9.82 26.35
N ARG A 65 8.90 -9.34 25.32
CA ARG A 65 9.47 -10.18 24.25
C ARG A 65 10.17 -11.37 24.93
N PRO A 66 9.98 -12.62 24.46
CA PRO A 66 10.83 -13.71 24.94
C PRO A 66 12.26 -13.28 24.65
N ARG A 67 13.10 -13.22 25.70
CA ARG A 67 14.55 -13.07 25.54
C ARG A 67 14.97 -14.17 24.58
N GLY A 68 15.47 -13.79 23.41
CA GLY A 68 15.98 -14.76 22.44
C GLY A 68 16.91 -15.73 23.16
N GLN A 69 16.66 -17.02 23.00
CA GLN A 69 17.51 -18.06 23.56
C GLN A 69 18.93 -17.77 23.05
N ALA A 70 19.89 -17.65 23.98
CA ALA A 70 21.27 -17.37 23.60
C ALA A 70 21.73 -18.46 22.62
N PRO A 71 22.36 -18.10 21.50
CA PRO A 71 22.73 -19.05 20.46
C PRO A 71 23.53 -20.22 21.06
N GLY A 72 23.33 -21.43 20.52
CA GLY A 72 24.08 -22.61 20.95
C GLY A 72 25.59 -22.46 20.67
N PRO A 73 26.47 -23.29 21.25
CA PRO A 73 27.93 -23.17 21.10
C PRO A 73 28.41 -23.11 19.64
N ALA A 74 27.79 -23.90 18.75
CA ALA A 74 28.08 -23.89 17.32
C ALA A 74 27.63 -22.59 16.62
N GLN A 75 26.49 -22.01 17.05
CA GLN A 75 26.02 -20.72 16.55
C GLN A 75 26.86 -19.56 17.09
N ARG A 76 27.39 -19.66 18.31
CA ARG A 76 28.34 -18.69 18.88
C ARG A 76 29.65 -18.69 18.13
N HIS A 77 30.23 -19.86 17.84
CA HIS A 77 31.44 -19.93 17.01
C HIS A 77 31.21 -19.39 15.59
N LEU A 78 30.05 -19.65 14.97
CA LEU A 78 29.71 -19.05 13.68
C LEU A 78 29.55 -17.53 13.80
N GLN A 79 28.93 -17.06 14.88
CA GLN A 79 28.70 -15.64 15.14
C GLN A 79 30.01 -14.90 15.49
N GLU A 80 30.92 -15.54 16.23
CA GLU A 80 32.28 -15.06 16.55
C GLU A 80 33.19 -15.07 15.31
N ALA A 81 33.12 -16.11 14.47
CA ALA A 81 33.88 -16.17 13.21
C ALA A 81 33.38 -15.16 12.17
N VAL A 82 32.06 -14.91 12.10
CA VAL A 82 31.47 -13.87 11.23
C VAL A 82 31.73 -12.47 11.78
N THR A 83 31.75 -12.27 13.10
CA THR A 83 32.09 -10.96 13.70
C THR A 83 33.59 -10.63 13.65
N ALA A 84 34.46 -11.61 13.41
CA ALA A 84 35.90 -11.38 13.27
C ALA A 84 36.32 -10.88 11.87
N ARG A 85 35.51 -11.07 10.83
CA ARG A 85 35.83 -10.62 9.46
C ARG A 85 35.19 -9.25 9.19
N ARG A 86 36.02 -8.28 8.79
CA ARG A 86 35.53 -7.03 8.20
C ARG A 86 34.87 -7.35 6.85
N LEU A 87 33.59 -7.01 6.72
CA LEU A 87 32.80 -7.17 5.50
C LEU A 87 32.77 -5.87 4.72
N THR A 88 32.72 -5.97 3.40
CA THR A 88 32.43 -4.88 2.48
C THR A 88 30.95 -4.90 2.12
N VAL A 89 30.22 -3.91 2.62
CA VAL A 89 28.80 -3.69 2.35
C VAL A 89 28.66 -2.61 1.30
N ILE A 90 28.05 -2.94 0.17
CA ILE A 90 27.79 -1.97 -0.91
C ILE A 90 26.29 -1.68 -0.95
N ALA A 91 25.93 -0.42 -0.72
CA ALA A 91 24.57 0.07 -0.90
C ALA A 91 24.48 0.83 -2.22
N THR A 92 23.85 0.24 -3.25
CA THR A 92 23.86 0.83 -4.61
C THR A 92 23.15 2.17 -4.66
N GLY A 93 22.09 2.31 -3.89
CA GLY A 93 21.35 3.56 -3.75
C GLY A 93 20.43 3.46 -2.54
N PRO A 94 20.94 3.71 -1.32
CA PRO A 94 20.08 3.77 -0.17
C PRO A 94 19.08 4.92 -0.31
N SER A 95 17.85 4.70 0.16
CA SER A 95 16.88 5.77 0.41
C SER A 95 17.01 6.22 1.85
N GLY A 96 17.05 7.53 2.09
CA GLY A 96 17.29 8.06 3.42
C GLY A 96 18.75 8.43 3.63
N PRO A 97 19.07 9.02 4.79
CA PRO A 97 20.33 9.67 4.97
C PRO A 97 21.46 8.65 5.30
N PRO A 98 22.71 8.89 4.85
CA PRO A 98 23.82 7.94 4.97
C PRO A 98 24.12 7.41 6.38
N GLU A 99 23.77 8.18 7.41
CA GLU A 99 23.95 7.82 8.82
C GLU A 99 23.12 6.60 9.25
N GLU A 100 22.07 6.23 8.52
CA GLU A 100 21.30 5.01 8.81
C GLU A 100 22.17 3.74 8.73
N LEU A 101 23.30 3.80 8.01
CA LEU A 101 24.27 2.70 7.89
C LEU A 101 25.46 2.81 8.86
N ASP A 102 25.52 3.85 9.70
CA ASP A 102 26.59 4.02 10.71
C ASP A 102 26.71 2.88 11.72
N PRO A 103 25.64 2.16 12.10
CA PRO A 103 25.80 0.95 12.92
C PRO A 103 26.71 -0.10 12.28
N LEU A 104 26.71 -0.24 10.94
CA LEU A 104 27.60 -1.17 10.24
C LEU A 104 29.06 -0.70 10.27
N ARG A 105 29.29 0.61 10.08
CA ARG A 105 30.63 1.22 10.21
C ARG A 105 31.16 1.08 11.63
N THR A 106 30.31 1.33 12.62
CA THR A 106 30.62 1.20 14.06
C THR A 106 30.97 -0.25 14.43
N ALA A 107 30.34 -1.22 13.78
CA ALA A 107 30.66 -2.65 13.92
C ALA A 107 31.97 -3.07 13.22
N GLY A 108 32.70 -2.14 12.58
CA GLY A 108 33.98 -2.39 11.93
C GLY A 108 33.88 -2.87 10.48
N HIS A 109 32.71 -2.77 9.86
CA HIS A 109 32.51 -3.11 8.45
C HIS A 109 32.78 -1.91 7.54
N GLU A 110 33.21 -2.18 6.31
CA GLU A 110 33.29 -1.17 5.27
C GLU A 110 31.93 -0.96 4.62
N VAL A 111 31.52 0.30 4.48
CA VAL A 111 30.22 0.64 3.87
C VAL A 111 30.47 1.61 2.72
N VAL A 112 30.27 1.13 1.51
CA VAL A 112 30.31 1.90 0.27
C VAL A 112 28.90 2.31 -0.09
N ILE A 113 28.67 3.62 -0.22
CA ILE A 113 27.38 4.17 -0.63
C ILE A 113 27.51 4.62 -2.09
N GLY A 114 26.66 4.05 -2.93
CA GLY A 114 26.51 4.39 -4.34
C GLY A 114 25.66 5.65 -4.54
N ARG A 115 24.96 5.73 -5.67
CA ARG A 115 24.17 6.89 -6.09
C ARG A 115 22.89 7.01 -5.24
N PRO A 116 22.73 8.06 -4.40
CA PRO A 116 21.52 8.25 -3.59
C PRO A 116 20.25 8.35 -4.44
N LEU A 117 19.15 7.77 -3.97
CA LEU A 117 17.88 7.68 -4.72
C LEU A 117 17.01 8.95 -4.65
N ASP A 118 17.31 9.87 -3.76
CA ASP A 118 16.55 11.08 -3.48
C ASP A 118 16.92 12.26 -4.41
N MET A 119 17.89 12.07 -5.31
CA MET A 119 18.35 13.11 -6.24
C MET A 119 17.55 13.15 -7.56
N PRO A 120 17.20 14.35 -8.08
CA PRO A 120 16.60 14.51 -9.40
C PRO A 120 17.49 13.92 -10.52
N GLY A 121 16.89 13.23 -11.50
CA GLY A 121 17.61 12.66 -12.65
C GLY A 121 18.32 11.32 -12.38
N ARG A 122 18.02 10.65 -11.26
CA ARG A 122 18.57 9.33 -10.92
C ARG A 122 18.38 8.31 -12.04
N LYS A 123 19.42 7.51 -12.28
CA LYS A 123 19.44 6.40 -13.23
C LYS A 123 19.95 5.15 -12.53
N ALA A 124 19.33 4.01 -12.84
CA ALA A 124 19.88 2.71 -12.47
C ALA A 124 21.30 2.60 -13.04
N TYR A 125 22.16 1.89 -12.32
CA TYR A 125 23.43 1.46 -12.89
C TYR A 125 23.20 0.59 -14.13
N SER A 126 24.08 0.73 -15.12
CA SER A 126 24.20 -0.28 -16.16
C SER A 126 24.64 -1.61 -15.52
N GLU A 127 24.41 -2.73 -16.20
CA GLU A 127 24.89 -4.02 -15.70
C GLU A 127 26.41 -4.03 -15.51
N SER A 128 27.17 -3.41 -16.42
CA SER A 128 28.62 -3.27 -16.32
C SER A 128 29.05 -2.42 -15.12
N ASP A 129 28.42 -1.26 -14.92
CA ASP A 129 28.73 -0.37 -13.79
C ASP A 129 28.42 -1.06 -12.46
N LEU A 130 27.34 -1.86 -12.42
CA LEU A 130 26.95 -2.59 -11.23
C LEU A 130 27.94 -3.74 -10.96
N ILE A 131 28.33 -4.50 -11.99
CA ILE A 131 29.37 -5.54 -11.90
C ILE A 131 30.64 -4.95 -11.29
N GLU A 132 31.13 -3.82 -11.83
CA GLU A 132 32.36 -3.17 -11.32
C GLU A 132 32.27 -2.82 -9.84
N GLN A 133 31.12 -2.32 -9.39
CA GLN A 133 30.91 -2.00 -7.99
C GLN A 133 30.89 -3.24 -7.11
N VAL A 134 30.16 -4.30 -7.50
CA VAL A 134 29.92 -5.45 -6.62
C VAL A 134 31.11 -6.43 -6.54
N ARG A 135 32.16 -6.27 -7.35
CA ARG A 135 33.33 -7.17 -7.35
C ARG A 135 33.91 -7.42 -5.95
N ALA A 136 33.97 -6.38 -5.12
CA ALA A 136 34.53 -6.44 -3.77
C ALA A 136 33.47 -6.64 -2.67
N ALA A 137 32.18 -6.80 -3.02
CA ALA A 137 31.10 -6.87 -2.04
C ALA A 137 31.05 -8.24 -1.36
N ASP A 138 31.01 -8.25 -0.02
CA ASP A 138 30.52 -9.40 0.74
C ASP A 138 28.99 -9.33 0.88
N VAL A 139 28.44 -8.11 0.95
CA VAL A 139 27.00 -7.83 1.09
C VAL A 139 26.57 -6.74 0.11
N LEU A 140 25.49 -6.98 -0.62
CA LEU A 140 24.84 -6.00 -1.49
C LEU A 140 23.51 -5.54 -0.90
N LEU A 141 23.42 -4.26 -0.52
CA LEU A 141 22.16 -3.57 -0.24
C LEU A 141 21.64 -2.98 -1.55
N ALA A 142 20.82 -3.75 -2.27
CA ALA A 142 20.32 -3.39 -3.58
C ALA A 142 19.18 -2.37 -3.48
N SER A 143 19.22 -1.34 -4.32
CA SER A 143 18.13 -0.38 -4.47
C SER A 143 16.97 -0.97 -5.28
N HIS A 144 15.82 -0.28 -5.29
CA HIS A 144 14.67 -0.68 -6.11
C HIS A 144 14.87 -0.39 -7.61
N LEU A 145 15.97 0.22 -8.04
CA LEU A 145 16.21 0.55 -9.45
C LEU A 145 16.92 -0.57 -10.20
N GLU A 146 18.02 -1.06 -9.65
CA GLU A 146 18.90 -2.04 -10.31
C GLU A 146 18.25 -3.42 -10.44
N ARG A 147 18.68 -4.15 -11.47
CA ARG A 147 18.40 -5.58 -11.61
C ARG A 147 19.64 -6.35 -11.21
N VAL A 148 19.50 -7.25 -10.24
CA VAL A 148 20.59 -8.13 -9.81
C VAL A 148 20.49 -9.41 -10.62
N THR A 149 21.17 -9.41 -11.77
CA THR A 149 21.18 -10.52 -12.72
C THR A 149 22.18 -11.60 -12.30
N PRO A 150 22.15 -12.80 -12.93
CA PRO A 150 23.18 -13.82 -12.70
C PRO A 150 24.58 -13.27 -12.94
N ALA A 151 24.80 -12.51 -14.02
CA ALA A 151 26.08 -11.92 -14.36
C ALA A 151 26.61 -10.98 -13.26
N VAL A 152 25.74 -10.17 -12.64
CA VAL A 152 26.12 -9.31 -11.50
C VAL A 152 26.64 -10.14 -10.33
N MET A 153 25.96 -11.24 -9.99
CA MET A 153 26.35 -12.09 -8.85
C MET A 153 27.57 -12.95 -9.16
N GLU A 154 27.72 -13.45 -10.38
CA GLU A 154 28.87 -14.28 -10.81
C GLU A 154 30.20 -13.51 -10.76
N HIS A 155 30.18 -12.20 -10.94
CA HIS A 155 31.37 -11.34 -10.88
C HIS A 155 31.67 -10.82 -9.47
N ALA A 156 30.86 -11.16 -8.47
CA ALA A 156 31.02 -10.76 -7.08
C ALA A 156 31.57 -11.93 -6.25
N GLU A 157 32.89 -12.15 -6.31
CA GLU A 157 33.57 -13.36 -5.82
C GLU A 157 33.33 -13.68 -4.33
N HIS A 158 32.99 -12.68 -3.52
CA HIS A 158 32.78 -12.82 -2.08
C HIS A 158 31.33 -12.59 -1.64
N LEU A 159 30.42 -12.34 -2.59
CA LEU A 159 29.05 -11.99 -2.27
C LEU A 159 28.34 -13.17 -1.59
N GLY A 160 28.00 -12.98 -0.32
CA GLY A 160 27.24 -13.97 0.45
C GLY A 160 25.77 -13.59 0.63
N LEU A 161 25.44 -12.31 0.44
CA LEU A 161 24.14 -11.78 0.81
C LEU A 161 23.72 -10.59 -0.07
N VAL A 162 22.51 -10.68 -0.64
CA VAL A 162 21.79 -9.56 -1.26
C VAL A 162 20.60 -9.22 -0.38
N ILE A 163 20.54 -7.98 0.11
CA ILE A 163 19.42 -7.44 0.87
C ILE A 163 18.68 -6.42 0.01
N VAL A 164 17.36 -6.53 -0.04
CA VAL A 164 16.47 -5.53 -0.60
C VAL A 164 15.70 -4.86 0.55
N PRO A 165 15.83 -3.54 0.77
CA PRO A 165 15.09 -2.82 1.80
C PRO A 165 13.63 -2.54 1.40
N PHE A 166 12.99 -3.44 0.64
CA PHE A 166 11.61 -3.36 0.17
C PHE A 166 10.96 -4.75 0.23
N ILE A 167 9.64 -4.86 -0.03
CA ILE A 167 8.92 -6.14 0.05
C ILE A 167 9.25 -7.08 -1.12
N GLY A 168 9.30 -6.56 -2.36
CA GLY A 168 9.49 -7.36 -3.57
C GLY A 168 10.95 -7.75 -3.81
N VAL A 169 11.17 -8.92 -4.40
CA VAL A 169 12.48 -9.43 -4.83
C VAL A 169 12.51 -9.75 -6.33
N ASP A 170 11.53 -9.28 -7.09
CA ASP A 170 11.33 -9.57 -8.53
C ASP A 170 12.45 -9.06 -9.45
N LYS A 171 13.31 -8.17 -8.94
CA LYS A 171 14.50 -7.67 -9.63
C LYS A 171 15.76 -8.50 -9.37
N ILE A 172 15.66 -9.55 -8.55
CA ILE A 172 16.76 -10.46 -8.25
C ILE A 172 16.46 -11.80 -8.90
N ASP A 173 17.44 -12.37 -9.60
CA ASP A 173 17.38 -13.77 -10.02
C ASP A 173 17.63 -14.69 -8.81
N VAL A 174 16.58 -14.93 -8.01
CA VAL A 174 16.64 -15.78 -6.81
C VAL A 174 17.10 -17.21 -7.12
N PRO A 175 16.69 -17.85 -8.24
CA PRO A 175 17.24 -19.14 -8.64
C PRO A 175 18.76 -19.10 -8.87
N ALA A 176 19.29 -18.07 -9.53
CA ALA A 176 20.72 -17.92 -9.73
C ALA A 176 21.45 -17.65 -8.40
N ALA A 177 20.92 -16.77 -7.56
CA ALA A 177 21.46 -16.51 -6.23
C ALA A 177 21.61 -17.81 -5.42
N THR A 178 20.57 -18.66 -5.45
CA THR A 178 20.58 -19.97 -4.78
C THR A 178 21.68 -20.90 -5.32
N ARG A 179 21.87 -20.97 -6.64
CA ARG A 179 22.94 -21.79 -7.25
C ARG A 179 24.34 -21.28 -6.89
N LEU A 180 24.49 -19.98 -6.73
CA LEU A 180 25.75 -19.31 -6.39
C LEU A 180 26.02 -19.29 -4.87
N GLY A 181 25.11 -19.81 -4.04
CA GLY A 181 25.25 -19.77 -2.58
C GLY A 181 25.00 -18.38 -1.97
N VAL A 182 24.38 -17.48 -2.71
CA VAL A 182 24.07 -16.10 -2.29
C VAL A 182 22.68 -16.09 -1.63
N LEU A 183 22.62 -15.65 -0.37
CA LEU A 183 21.34 -15.46 0.32
C LEU A 183 20.64 -14.22 -0.21
N VAL A 184 19.32 -14.31 -0.43
CA VAL A 184 18.47 -13.16 -0.74
C VAL A 184 17.54 -12.89 0.44
N ALA A 185 17.62 -11.67 0.97
CA ALA A 185 16.80 -11.25 2.10
C ALA A 185 16.03 -9.97 1.78
N ASN A 186 14.81 -9.89 2.31
CA ASN A 186 14.03 -8.67 2.36
C ASN A 186 13.61 -8.37 3.81
N SER A 187 13.14 -7.16 4.07
CA SER A 187 12.67 -6.76 5.40
C SER A 187 11.24 -6.22 5.34
N PRO A 188 10.22 -7.09 5.27
CA PRO A 188 8.83 -6.65 5.26
C PRO A 188 8.44 -6.13 6.65
N THR A 189 8.25 -4.81 6.77
CA THR A 189 7.78 -4.20 8.02
C THR A 189 6.27 -3.96 8.01
N LYS A 190 5.68 -3.73 9.19
CA LYS A 190 4.25 -3.45 9.30
C LYS A 190 3.86 -2.17 8.57
N GLU A 191 4.71 -1.18 8.68
CA GLU A 191 4.57 0.13 8.08
C GLU A 191 4.46 0.02 6.56
N ASN A 192 5.24 -0.87 5.92
CA ASN A 192 5.18 -1.06 4.48
C ASN A 192 3.80 -1.55 4.00
N PHE A 193 3.26 -2.61 4.62
CA PHE A 193 1.97 -3.16 4.15
C PHE A 193 0.76 -2.38 4.66
N ILE A 194 0.86 -1.67 5.78
CA ILE A 194 -0.18 -0.76 6.26
C ILE A 194 -0.29 0.46 5.34
N ALA A 195 0.84 1.08 4.98
CA ALA A 195 0.84 2.25 4.10
C ALA A 195 0.21 1.94 2.73
N VAL A 196 0.53 0.79 2.14
CA VAL A 196 -0.09 0.36 0.87
C VAL A 196 -1.59 0.09 1.04
N ALA A 197 -2.00 -0.53 2.15
CA ALA A 197 -3.43 -0.75 2.41
C ALA A 197 -4.20 0.58 2.55
N GLU A 198 -3.64 1.58 3.23
CA GLU A 198 -4.24 2.91 3.38
C GLU A 198 -4.31 3.66 2.05
N ALA A 199 -3.23 3.63 1.27
CA ALA A 199 -3.21 4.19 -0.08
C ALA A 199 -4.27 3.53 -0.97
N THR A 200 -4.47 2.22 -0.84
CA THR A 200 -5.52 1.49 -1.59
C THR A 200 -6.91 2.02 -1.27
N ILE A 201 -7.25 2.20 0.02
CA ILE A 201 -8.56 2.78 0.40
C ILE A 201 -8.69 4.20 -0.17
N GLY A 202 -7.65 5.02 -0.05
CA GLY A 202 -7.62 6.38 -0.61
C GLY A 202 -7.88 6.38 -2.12
N LEU A 203 -7.22 5.51 -2.87
CA LEU A 203 -7.38 5.38 -4.32
C LEU A 203 -8.79 4.94 -4.71
N ILE A 204 -9.35 3.95 -4.00
CA ILE A 204 -10.74 3.51 -4.21
C ILE A 204 -11.70 4.69 -4.05
N LEU A 205 -11.59 5.46 -2.96
CA LEU A 205 -12.45 6.61 -2.71
C LEU A 205 -12.22 7.73 -3.73
N MET A 206 -10.98 8.00 -4.13
CA MET A 206 -10.67 9.02 -5.14
C MET A 206 -11.28 8.68 -6.50
N LEU A 207 -11.24 7.41 -6.90
CA LEU A 207 -11.87 6.92 -8.13
C LEU A 207 -13.39 7.04 -8.06
N LEU A 208 -14.00 6.51 -7.00
CA LEU A 208 -15.45 6.56 -6.81
C LEU A 208 -15.97 7.99 -6.76
N LYS A 209 -15.29 8.89 -6.05
CA LYS A 209 -15.68 10.30 -5.91
C LYS A 209 -15.23 11.18 -7.09
N ARG A 210 -14.55 10.60 -8.08
CA ARG A 210 -14.05 11.30 -9.27
C ARG A 210 -13.27 12.57 -8.93
N VAL A 211 -12.47 12.51 -7.87
CA VAL A 211 -11.80 13.69 -7.27
C VAL A 211 -10.96 14.43 -8.30
N LYS A 212 -10.16 13.70 -9.10
CA LYS A 212 -9.32 14.30 -10.15
C LYS A 212 -10.11 14.99 -11.26
N ARG A 213 -11.29 14.47 -11.59
CA ARG A 213 -12.19 15.10 -12.56
C ARG A 213 -12.72 16.43 -12.03
N GLY A 214 -13.19 16.43 -10.78
CA GLY A 214 -13.63 17.66 -10.11
C GLY A 214 -12.51 18.70 -9.99
N GLU A 215 -11.32 18.27 -9.58
CA GLU A 215 -10.12 19.11 -9.51
C GLU A 215 -9.80 19.75 -10.88
N SER A 216 -9.81 18.96 -11.95
CA SER A 216 -9.51 19.45 -13.30
C SER A 216 -10.48 20.53 -13.76
N ARG A 217 -11.78 20.41 -13.41
CA ARG A 217 -12.78 21.43 -13.76
C ARG A 217 -12.54 22.74 -13.01
N LEU A 218 -12.29 22.64 -11.69
CA LEU A 218 -12.00 23.82 -10.87
C LEU A 218 -10.75 24.56 -11.37
N ARG A 219 -9.71 23.84 -11.77
CA ARG A 219 -8.50 24.44 -12.37
C ARG A 219 -8.78 25.13 -13.71
N ALA A 220 -9.77 24.66 -14.45
CA ALA A 220 -10.24 25.29 -15.69
C ALA A 220 -11.21 26.47 -15.43
N GLY A 221 -11.48 26.85 -14.18
CA GLY A 221 -12.45 27.88 -13.82
C GLY A 221 -13.91 27.42 -13.94
N GLU A 222 -14.15 26.13 -14.09
CA GLU A 222 -15.48 25.54 -14.19
C GLU A 222 -15.95 24.97 -12.85
N TRP A 223 -17.25 25.05 -12.59
CA TRP A 223 -17.87 24.32 -11.48
C TRP A 223 -18.27 22.90 -11.89
N ALA A 224 -18.25 21.97 -10.93
CA ALA A 224 -18.66 20.59 -11.16
C ALA A 224 -20.14 20.50 -11.59
N ARG A 225 -20.42 19.67 -12.59
CA ARG A 225 -21.76 19.40 -13.12
C ARG A 225 -22.29 18.06 -12.61
N ARG A 226 -23.56 17.77 -12.91
CA ARG A 226 -24.24 16.56 -12.44
C ARG A 226 -23.53 15.28 -12.92
N GLU A 227 -23.01 15.28 -14.14
CA GLU A 227 -22.26 14.19 -14.75
C GLU A 227 -20.90 13.93 -14.10
N ASP A 228 -20.35 14.87 -13.34
CA ASP A 228 -19.09 14.69 -12.60
C ASP A 228 -19.31 14.04 -11.23
N ARG A 229 -20.57 13.89 -10.81
CA ARG A 229 -20.90 13.28 -9.53
C ARG A 229 -20.34 11.86 -9.49
N GLY A 230 -19.57 11.59 -8.44
CA GLY A 230 -19.09 10.27 -8.13
C GLY A 230 -20.17 9.35 -7.59
N ASP A 231 -19.78 8.14 -7.25
CA ASP A 231 -20.64 7.09 -6.73
C ASP A 231 -20.35 6.81 -5.23
N PHE A 232 -21.24 6.07 -4.57
CA PHE A 232 -21.05 5.61 -3.20
C PHE A 232 -20.16 4.38 -3.15
N LEU A 233 -19.45 4.16 -2.04
CA LEU A 233 -18.82 2.86 -1.78
C LEU A 233 -19.83 1.87 -1.18
N PHE A 234 -20.77 2.39 -0.39
CA PHE A 234 -21.88 1.65 0.22
C PHE A 234 -22.56 0.69 -0.75
N GLY A 235 -22.75 -0.56 -0.33
CA GLY A 235 -23.46 -1.59 -1.09
C GLY A 235 -22.68 -2.18 -2.26
N LYS A 236 -21.46 -1.69 -2.56
CA LYS A 236 -20.62 -2.25 -3.63
C LYS A 236 -19.95 -3.54 -3.21
N THR A 237 -19.61 -4.35 -4.21
CA THR A 237 -18.74 -5.53 -4.06
C THR A 237 -17.29 -5.16 -4.35
N VAL A 238 -16.39 -5.40 -3.40
CA VAL A 238 -14.95 -5.21 -3.57
C VAL A 238 -14.26 -6.57 -3.68
N GLY A 239 -13.63 -6.82 -4.82
CA GLY A 239 -12.83 -8.00 -5.12
C GLY A 239 -11.36 -7.77 -4.78
N ILE A 240 -10.81 -8.60 -3.89
CA ILE A 240 -9.40 -8.57 -3.46
C ILE A 240 -8.66 -9.74 -4.09
N VAL A 241 -7.75 -9.47 -5.03
CA VAL A 241 -6.87 -10.51 -5.60
C VAL A 241 -5.59 -10.57 -4.76
N GLY A 242 -5.42 -11.67 -4.02
CA GLY A 242 -4.36 -11.83 -3.03
C GLY A 242 -4.77 -11.35 -1.64
N LEU A 243 -4.97 -12.30 -0.71
CA LEU A 243 -5.35 -12.10 0.68
C LEU A 243 -4.17 -12.25 1.64
N GLY A 244 -2.98 -11.87 1.18
CA GLY A 244 -1.76 -11.79 1.99
C GLY A 244 -1.76 -10.62 2.99
N ARG A 245 -0.56 -10.13 3.36
CA ARG A 245 -0.40 -9.06 4.36
C ARG A 245 -1.18 -7.79 3.99
N ILE A 246 -1.05 -7.30 2.76
CA ILE A 246 -1.73 -6.08 2.29
C ILE A 246 -3.24 -6.32 2.14
N GLY A 247 -3.65 -7.36 1.40
CA GLY A 247 -5.06 -7.67 1.16
C GLY A 247 -5.87 -7.85 2.44
N THR A 248 -5.30 -8.51 3.45
CA THR A 248 -5.92 -8.63 4.79
C THR A 248 -6.15 -7.26 5.45
N HIS A 249 -5.19 -6.34 5.32
CA HIS A 249 -5.31 -5.00 5.91
C HIS A 249 -6.27 -4.10 5.14
N VAL A 250 -6.43 -4.31 3.83
CA VAL A 250 -7.46 -3.68 3.01
C VAL A 250 -8.85 -4.19 3.41
N ALA A 251 -9.04 -5.51 3.49
CA ALA A 251 -10.30 -6.12 3.93
C ALA A 251 -10.77 -5.58 5.29
N ARG A 252 -9.87 -5.56 6.28
CA ARG A 252 -10.17 -5.02 7.63
C ARG A 252 -10.60 -3.55 7.62
N ARG A 253 -10.02 -2.73 6.73
CA ARG A 253 -10.36 -1.31 6.61
C ARG A 253 -11.67 -1.08 5.86
N LEU A 254 -12.04 -1.99 4.96
CA LEU A 254 -13.29 -1.95 4.22
C LEU A 254 -14.48 -2.55 4.98
N ALA A 255 -14.23 -3.41 5.97
CA ALA A 255 -15.28 -4.05 6.77
C ALA A 255 -16.39 -3.10 7.29
N PRO A 256 -16.10 -1.88 7.80
CA PRO A 256 -17.15 -0.98 8.31
C PRO A 256 -17.87 -0.15 7.22
N TRP A 257 -17.60 -0.37 5.93
CA TRP A 257 -18.14 0.46 4.84
C TRP A 257 -19.40 -0.09 4.19
N ASP A 258 -20.02 -1.11 4.79
CA ASP A 258 -21.21 -1.80 4.26
C ASP A 258 -21.01 -2.28 2.81
N VAL A 259 -19.83 -2.83 2.53
CA VAL A 259 -19.48 -3.45 1.26
C VAL A 259 -19.55 -4.96 1.36
N ARG A 260 -19.75 -5.64 0.22
CA ARG A 260 -19.52 -7.07 0.11
C ARG A 260 -18.06 -7.31 -0.25
N LEU A 261 -17.34 -8.07 0.58
CA LEU A 261 -15.94 -8.43 0.31
C LEU A 261 -15.84 -9.85 -0.26
N ILE A 262 -15.19 -9.97 -1.41
CA ILE A 262 -14.84 -11.26 -2.02
C ILE A 262 -13.33 -11.30 -2.29
N ALA A 263 -12.70 -12.47 -2.22
CA ALA A 263 -11.27 -12.60 -2.48
C ALA A 263 -10.92 -13.87 -3.26
N ALA A 264 -9.94 -13.73 -4.15
CA ALA A 264 -9.30 -14.83 -4.85
C ALA A 264 -7.83 -14.91 -4.40
N ASP A 265 -7.48 -15.99 -3.71
CA ASP A 265 -6.11 -16.29 -3.30
C ASP A 265 -5.95 -17.83 -3.24
N PRO A 266 -5.04 -18.42 -4.04
CA PRO A 266 -4.87 -19.88 -4.09
C PRO A 266 -4.17 -20.45 -2.85
N TYR A 267 -3.57 -19.62 -2.00
CA TYR A 267 -2.75 -20.03 -0.86
C TYR A 267 -3.43 -19.80 0.50
N VAL A 268 -4.54 -19.05 0.53
CA VAL A 268 -5.29 -18.78 1.76
C VAL A 268 -6.50 -19.69 1.87
N SER A 269 -6.62 -20.39 3.00
CA SER A 269 -7.78 -21.26 3.25
C SER A 269 -9.08 -20.47 3.39
N ALA A 270 -10.19 -21.11 3.00
CA ALA A 270 -11.52 -20.52 3.09
C ALA A 270 -11.84 -20.01 4.51
N ASP A 271 -11.52 -20.79 5.54
CA ASP A 271 -11.74 -20.43 6.94
C ASP A 271 -11.03 -19.13 7.34
N LYS A 272 -9.80 -18.92 6.86
CA LYS A 272 -9.04 -17.68 7.13
C LYS A 272 -9.68 -16.47 6.46
N ALA A 273 -10.18 -16.63 5.23
CA ALA A 273 -10.89 -15.56 4.55
C ALA A 273 -12.22 -15.23 5.25
N THR A 274 -13.00 -16.25 5.61
CA THR A 274 -14.28 -16.08 6.30
C THR A 274 -14.11 -15.43 7.68
N ALA A 275 -13.05 -15.77 8.43
CA ALA A 275 -12.73 -15.12 9.70
C ALA A 275 -12.42 -13.61 9.57
N LEU A 276 -12.09 -13.14 8.37
CA LEU A 276 -11.90 -11.72 8.05
C LEU A 276 -13.18 -11.05 7.51
N GLY A 277 -14.30 -11.76 7.44
CA GLY A 277 -15.53 -11.28 6.81
C GLY A 277 -15.46 -11.23 5.29
N VAL A 278 -14.58 -12.03 4.67
CA VAL A 278 -14.37 -12.06 3.23
C VAL A 278 -14.83 -13.41 2.67
N ALA A 279 -15.61 -13.39 1.59
CA ALA A 279 -16.01 -14.62 0.92
C ALA A 279 -14.91 -15.08 -0.07
N PRO A 280 -14.34 -16.28 0.10
CA PRO A 280 -13.37 -16.82 -0.86
C PRO A 280 -14.10 -17.25 -2.14
N VAL A 281 -13.56 -16.85 -3.30
CA VAL A 281 -14.07 -17.16 -4.64
C VAL A 281 -12.90 -17.42 -5.59
N ASP A 282 -13.17 -17.99 -6.77
CA ASP A 282 -12.17 -18.04 -7.84
C ASP A 282 -12.01 -16.67 -8.54
N LEU A 283 -10.91 -16.51 -9.27
CA LEU A 283 -10.60 -15.26 -9.98
C LEU A 283 -11.68 -14.88 -11.02
N PRO A 284 -12.19 -15.80 -11.88
CA PRO A 284 -13.27 -15.47 -12.80
C PRO A 284 -14.53 -14.93 -12.12
N THR A 285 -14.97 -15.56 -11.04
CA THR A 285 -16.12 -15.11 -10.24
C THR A 285 -15.86 -13.74 -9.62
N LEU A 286 -14.66 -13.52 -9.06
CA LEU A 286 -14.26 -12.22 -8.53
C LEU A 286 -14.38 -11.11 -9.57
N LEU A 287 -13.83 -11.31 -10.76
CA LEU A 287 -13.83 -10.31 -11.81
C LEU A 287 -15.25 -9.97 -12.28
N THR A 288 -16.12 -10.96 -12.42
CA THR A 288 -17.51 -10.76 -12.87
C THR A 288 -18.39 -10.10 -11.80
N GLU A 289 -18.17 -10.39 -10.52
CA GLU A 289 -19.04 -9.89 -9.45
C GLU A 289 -18.58 -8.58 -8.79
N ALA A 290 -17.28 -8.25 -8.86
CA ALA A 290 -16.75 -7.06 -8.23
C ALA A 290 -17.15 -5.76 -8.97
N ASP A 291 -17.51 -4.73 -8.21
CA ASP A 291 -17.59 -3.35 -8.70
C ASP A 291 -16.25 -2.64 -8.62
N ILE A 292 -15.33 -3.15 -7.79
CA ILE A 292 -13.99 -2.62 -7.57
C ILE A 292 -13.06 -3.81 -7.42
N VAL A 293 -12.00 -3.89 -8.23
CA VAL A 293 -10.96 -4.92 -8.11
C VAL A 293 -9.67 -4.28 -7.62
N THR A 294 -9.05 -4.86 -6.59
CA THR A 294 -7.74 -4.45 -6.08
C THR A 294 -6.77 -5.62 -6.09
N LEU A 295 -5.53 -5.36 -6.56
CA LEU A 295 -4.50 -6.38 -6.77
C LEU A 295 -3.43 -6.27 -5.70
N HIS A 296 -3.24 -7.35 -4.95
CA HIS A 296 -2.23 -7.50 -3.89
C HIS A 296 -1.46 -8.84 -4.01
N ALA A 297 -1.45 -9.42 -5.20
CA ALA A 297 -0.64 -10.59 -5.54
C ALA A 297 0.84 -10.21 -5.75
N THR A 298 1.75 -11.09 -5.37
CA THR A 298 3.18 -10.96 -5.68
C THR A 298 3.42 -11.20 -7.16
N LEU A 299 4.33 -10.44 -7.78
CA LEU A 299 4.76 -10.69 -9.15
C LEU A 299 5.64 -11.95 -9.21
N THR A 300 5.16 -12.95 -9.93
CA THR A 300 5.83 -14.22 -10.22
C THR A 300 5.65 -14.55 -11.70
N ASP A 301 6.19 -15.67 -12.17
CA ASP A 301 5.92 -16.13 -13.53
C ASP A 301 4.43 -16.48 -13.73
N GLU A 302 3.76 -16.96 -12.69
CA GLU A 302 2.32 -17.28 -12.73
C GLU A 302 1.42 -16.03 -12.76
N THR A 303 1.82 -14.95 -12.09
CA THR A 303 1.00 -13.72 -11.99
C THR A 303 1.40 -12.65 -13.00
N ARG A 304 2.46 -12.86 -13.78
CA ARG A 304 2.87 -11.91 -14.82
C ARG A 304 1.83 -11.86 -15.94
N GLY A 305 1.16 -10.71 -16.06
CA GLY A 305 0.17 -10.50 -17.12
C GLY A 305 -1.12 -11.30 -16.98
N PHE A 306 -1.35 -11.95 -15.84
CA PHE A 306 -2.54 -12.77 -15.58
C PHE A 306 -3.86 -11.97 -15.57
N ILE A 307 -3.80 -10.65 -15.40
CA ILE A 307 -4.91 -9.73 -15.68
C ILE A 307 -4.64 -9.08 -17.03
N GLY A 308 -5.01 -9.78 -18.10
CA GLY A 308 -4.90 -9.31 -19.48
C GLY A 308 -6.22 -8.76 -20.01
N GLU A 309 -6.29 -8.58 -21.33
CA GLU A 309 -7.49 -8.12 -22.01
C GLU A 309 -8.71 -9.00 -21.72
N LYS A 310 -8.52 -10.33 -21.73
CA LYS A 310 -9.57 -11.31 -21.49
C LYS A 310 -10.17 -11.15 -20.09
N GLU A 311 -9.33 -10.95 -19.08
CA GLU A 311 -9.75 -10.78 -17.68
C GLU A 311 -10.41 -9.41 -17.48
N LEU A 312 -9.88 -8.35 -18.08
CA LEU A 312 -10.50 -7.02 -18.05
C LEU A 312 -11.89 -7.02 -18.71
N ARG A 313 -12.08 -7.76 -19.82
CA ARG A 313 -13.38 -7.91 -20.48
C ARG A 313 -14.41 -8.67 -19.65
N ARG A 314 -13.99 -9.46 -18.65
CA ARG A 314 -14.90 -10.16 -17.72
C ARG A 314 -15.45 -9.27 -16.62
N MET A 315 -14.80 -8.12 -16.40
CA MET A 315 -15.22 -7.18 -15.39
C MET A 315 -16.55 -6.52 -15.77
N LYS A 316 -17.25 -5.99 -14.77
CA LYS A 316 -18.43 -5.18 -15.03
C LYS A 316 -18.02 -3.97 -15.88
N PRO A 317 -18.87 -3.53 -16.84
CA PRO A 317 -18.60 -2.31 -17.61
C PRO A 317 -18.42 -1.04 -16.76
N THR A 318 -18.89 -1.07 -15.50
CA THR A 318 -18.81 0.02 -14.53
C THR A 318 -17.73 -0.15 -13.47
N ALA A 319 -16.97 -1.26 -13.51
CA ALA A 319 -15.89 -1.54 -12.57
C ALA A 319 -14.62 -0.73 -12.88
#